data_AF-A0A9L0IWZ4-F1
#
_entry.id   AF-A0A9L0IWZ4-F1
#
_cell.length_a   1.000
_cell.length_b   1.000
_cell.length_c   1.000
_cell.angle_alpha   90.00
_cell.angle_beta   90.00
_cell.angle_gamma   90.00
#
_symmetry.space_group_name_H-M   'P 1'
#
loop_
_entity.id
_entity.type
_entity.pdbx_description
1 polymer ?
#
loop_
_entity_poly.entity_id
_entity_poly.type
_entity_poly.pdbx_seq_one_letter_code
_entity_poly.pdbx_strand_id
1 'polypeptide(L)'
;MLGSRAVLLLLLLLWPRTAQARAVPGGSSPAWAQCQQLSQKLCTLAWSAHPPMGHVDLPREEGDAETTNDVPHIQCEDGCDPEGLRDNSQPCLQRIHQGLVFYEKLLGSDIFTGEPSLLPNGPVDQLHASLLGLRQLLQPEGHHWETEQIPSPSPSQPWQRLLLRPKILRSLQAFVAVAARVFAHGAATLTP
;
A
#
# COMPACT_ATOMS: atom_id res chain seq x y z
N MET A 1 -4.83 -36.59 -54.36
CA MET A 1 -3.95 -35.95 -53.34
C MET A 1 -4.68 -34.81 -52.59
N LEU A 2 -5.93 -35.01 -52.14
CA LEU A 2 -6.70 -33.98 -51.39
C LEU A 2 -7.16 -34.45 -49.99
N GLY A 3 -7.02 -35.75 -49.66
CA GLY A 3 -7.50 -36.33 -48.40
C GLY A 3 -6.61 -36.03 -47.18
N SER A 4 -5.28 -35.95 -47.37
CA SER A 4 -4.35 -35.78 -46.23
C SER A 4 -4.32 -34.37 -45.64
N ARG A 5 -4.71 -33.34 -46.40
CA ARG A 5 -4.73 -31.95 -45.89
C ARG A 5 -5.98 -31.66 -45.07
N ALA A 6 -7.11 -32.29 -45.40
CA ALA A 6 -8.37 -32.14 -44.66
C ALA A 6 -8.30 -32.82 -43.28
N VAL A 7 -7.65 -33.99 -43.19
CA VAL A 7 -7.47 -34.72 -41.92
C VAL A 7 -6.52 -33.95 -40.98
N LEU A 8 -5.47 -33.30 -41.50
CA LEU A 8 -4.58 -32.47 -40.68
C LEU A 8 -5.29 -31.22 -40.12
N LEU A 9 -6.20 -30.61 -40.89
CA LEU A 9 -6.96 -29.43 -40.47
C LEU A 9 -8.04 -29.77 -39.42
N LEU A 10 -8.66 -30.95 -39.50
CA LEU A 10 -9.60 -31.44 -38.50
C LEU A 10 -8.89 -31.80 -37.18
N LEU A 11 -7.68 -32.36 -37.22
CA LEU A 11 -6.87 -32.66 -36.03
C LEU A 11 -6.42 -31.39 -35.28
N LEU A 12 -6.23 -30.27 -35.98
CA LEU A 12 -5.89 -28.97 -35.36
C LEU A 12 -7.07 -28.31 -34.64
N LEU A 13 -8.31 -28.62 -35.02
CA LEU A 13 -9.52 -28.05 -34.41
C LEU A 13 -10.01 -28.82 -33.17
N LEU A 14 -9.53 -30.06 -32.96
CA LEU A 14 -9.84 -30.89 -31.79
C LEU A 14 -8.81 -30.77 -30.66
N TRP A 15 -7.78 -29.92 -30.79
CA TRP A 15 -6.90 -29.65 -29.67
C TRP A 15 -7.68 -28.87 -28.61
N PRO A 16 -7.81 -29.35 -27.36
CA PRO A 16 -8.42 -28.56 -26.32
C PRO A 16 -7.61 -27.28 -26.18
N ARG A 17 -8.26 -26.16 -26.49
CA ARG A 17 -7.83 -24.82 -26.11
C ARG A 17 -7.79 -24.84 -24.59
N THR A 18 -6.62 -25.16 -24.02
CA THR A 18 -6.37 -24.92 -22.61
C THR A 18 -6.40 -23.41 -22.47
N ALA A 19 -7.58 -22.89 -22.09
CA ALA A 19 -7.66 -21.57 -21.52
C ALA A 19 -6.64 -21.59 -20.37
N GLN A 20 -5.57 -20.85 -20.56
CA GLN A 20 -4.62 -20.56 -19.50
C GLN A 20 -5.40 -19.81 -18.43
N ALA A 21 -6.03 -20.55 -17.51
CA ALA A 21 -6.09 -20.09 -16.13
C ALA A 21 -4.63 -20.10 -15.70
N ARG A 22 -3.96 -18.96 -15.93
CA ARG A 22 -2.68 -18.67 -15.30
C ARG A 22 -3.01 -18.72 -13.82
N ALA A 23 -2.80 -19.88 -13.20
CA ALA A 23 -2.83 -19.99 -11.77
C ALA A 23 -1.74 -19.04 -11.30
N VAL A 24 -2.15 -17.86 -10.85
CA VAL A 24 -1.28 -16.96 -10.12
C VAL A 24 -0.74 -17.82 -8.98
N PRO A 25 0.59 -17.96 -8.83
CA PRO A 25 1.13 -18.68 -7.70
C PRO A 25 0.49 -18.08 -6.46
N GLY A 26 -0.23 -18.90 -5.69
CA GLY A 26 -0.73 -18.47 -4.39
C GLY A 26 0.48 -18.05 -3.58
N GLY A 27 0.70 -16.74 -3.46
CA GLY A 27 1.74 -16.20 -2.60
C GLY A 27 1.54 -16.77 -1.19
N SER A 28 2.64 -17.01 -0.48
CA SER A 28 2.55 -17.37 0.93
C SER A 28 1.66 -16.36 1.64
N SER A 29 0.68 -16.87 2.40
CA SER A 29 -0.19 -16.02 3.21
C SER A 29 0.69 -15.16 4.13
N PRO A 30 0.47 -13.84 4.24
CA PRO A 30 1.25 -13.03 5.15
C PRO A 30 1.02 -13.47 6.59
N ALA A 31 1.93 -13.10 7.49
CA ALA A 31 1.77 -13.30 8.92
C ALA A 31 0.67 -12.38 9.49
N TRP A 32 -0.60 -12.73 9.24
CA TRP A 32 -1.78 -11.88 9.50
C TRP A 32 -1.79 -11.30 10.92
N ALA A 33 -1.54 -12.12 11.94
CA ALA A 33 -1.52 -11.67 13.33
C ALA A 33 -0.43 -10.62 13.61
N GLN A 34 0.77 -10.79 13.03
CA GLN A 34 1.86 -9.82 13.19
C GLN A 34 1.55 -8.52 12.43
N CYS A 35 0.99 -8.65 11.22
CA CYS A 35 0.55 -7.50 10.43
C CYS A 35 -0.58 -6.72 11.13
N GLN A 36 -1.51 -7.41 11.79
CA GLN A 36 -2.56 -6.80 12.60
C GLN A 36 -1.97 -6.01 13.77
N GLN A 37 -1.04 -6.59 14.53
CA GLN A 37 -0.39 -5.91 15.65
C GLN A 37 0.36 -4.65 15.21
N LEU A 38 1.16 -4.74 14.13
CA LEU A 38 1.90 -3.60 13.62
C LEU A 38 1.00 -2.53 12.99
N SER A 39 -0.02 -2.91 12.22
CA SER A 39 -0.96 -1.95 11.62
C SER A 39 -1.81 -1.23 12.67
N GLN A 40 -2.20 -1.91 13.76
CA GLN A 40 -2.85 -1.27 14.90
C GLN A 40 -1.92 -0.27 15.59
N LYS A 41 -0.64 -0.63 15.79
CA LYS A 41 0.38 0.29 16.33
C LYS A 41 0.57 1.51 15.42
N LEU A 42 0.58 1.31 14.10
CA LEU A 42 0.66 2.39 13.11
C LEU A 42 -0.51 3.35 13.21
N CYS A 43 -1.74 2.86 13.41
CA CYS A 43 -2.89 3.73 13.66
C CYS A 43 -2.64 4.63 14.87
N THR A 44 -2.25 4.05 16.02
CA THR A 44 -1.95 4.82 17.23
C THR A 44 -0.86 5.87 17.00
N LEU A 45 0.24 5.50 16.33
CA LEU A 45 1.35 6.41 16.04
C LEU A 45 0.96 7.51 15.05
N ALA A 46 0.15 7.22 14.03
CA ALA A 46 -0.30 8.21 13.05
C ALA A 46 -1.18 9.29 13.69
N TRP A 47 -1.96 8.94 14.71
CA TRP A 47 -2.74 9.91 15.50
C TRP A 47 -1.90 10.67 16.52
N SER A 48 -0.91 10.03 17.16
CA SER A 48 -0.05 10.70 18.15
C SER A 48 1.05 11.57 17.54
N ALA A 49 1.47 11.27 16.31
CA ALA A 49 2.43 12.07 15.54
C ALA A 49 1.82 13.37 15.00
N HIS A 50 0.50 13.47 14.96
CA HIS A 50 -0.18 14.69 14.54
C HIS A 50 -0.05 15.74 15.65
N PRO A 51 0.50 16.94 15.39
CA PRO A 51 0.59 17.96 16.41
C PRO A 51 -0.81 18.35 16.90
N PRO A 52 -0.98 18.77 18.16
CA PRO A 52 -2.24 19.24 18.72
C PRO A 52 -2.66 20.63 18.17
N MET A 53 -2.33 20.93 16.92
CA MET A 53 -2.95 22.02 16.17
C MET A 53 -4.41 21.63 15.96
N GLY A 54 -5.25 22.00 16.92
CA GLY A 54 -6.65 21.60 16.98
C GLY A 54 -7.33 21.90 15.67
N HIS A 55 -7.69 20.83 14.93
CA HIS A 55 -8.48 20.84 13.70
C HIS A 55 -8.43 22.18 12.94
N VAL A 56 -7.22 22.67 12.65
CA VAL A 56 -7.08 23.73 11.67
C VAL A 56 -7.22 22.97 10.38
N ASP A 57 -8.43 22.94 9.84
CA ASP A 57 -8.61 22.55 8.46
C ASP A 57 -7.72 23.47 7.65
N LEU A 58 -6.61 22.90 7.18
CA LEU A 58 -5.79 23.54 6.17
C LEU A 58 -6.76 23.88 5.04
N PRO A 59 -6.85 25.16 4.64
CA PRO A 59 -7.74 25.56 3.57
C PRO A 59 -7.54 24.62 2.39
N ARG A 60 -8.63 24.03 1.89
CA ARG A 60 -8.57 23.25 0.66
C ARG A 60 -8.12 24.19 -0.45
N GLU A 61 -6.90 24.01 -0.93
CA GLU A 61 -6.32 24.86 -1.97
C GLU A 61 -6.86 24.44 -3.35
N GLU A 62 -7.02 25.40 -4.26
CA GLU A 62 -7.23 25.13 -5.69
C GLU A 62 -5.99 24.40 -6.22
N GLY A 63 -6.08 23.06 -6.34
CA GLY A 63 -4.96 22.18 -6.69
C GLY A 63 -4.89 20.90 -5.85
N ASP A 64 -5.59 20.85 -4.72
CA ASP A 64 -5.61 19.67 -3.82
C ASP A 64 -6.09 18.41 -4.56
N ALA A 65 -7.07 18.57 -5.47
CA ALA A 65 -7.61 17.50 -6.32
C ALA A 65 -6.60 16.96 -7.37
N GLU A 66 -5.65 17.79 -7.81
CA GLU A 66 -4.60 17.36 -8.74
C GLU A 66 -3.52 16.58 -7.98
N THR A 67 -3.11 17.08 -6.81
CA THR A 67 -2.12 16.42 -5.94
C THR A 67 -2.61 15.12 -5.29
N THR A 68 -3.93 14.91 -5.13
CA THR A 68 -4.48 13.63 -4.67
C THR A 68 -4.27 12.48 -5.66
N ASN A 69 -4.10 12.76 -6.96
CA ASN A 69 -3.85 11.72 -7.94
C ASN A 69 -2.45 11.09 -7.80
N ASP A 70 -1.50 11.84 -7.25
CA ASP A 70 -0.12 11.39 -7.06
C ASP A 70 0.09 10.57 -5.77
N VAL A 71 -0.88 10.62 -4.84
CA VAL A 71 -0.84 9.87 -3.58
C VAL A 71 -1.52 8.51 -3.77
N PRO A 72 -0.87 7.39 -3.43
CA PRO A 72 -1.51 6.08 -3.53
C PRO A 72 -2.63 5.96 -2.49
N HIS A 73 -3.84 5.75 -3.00
CA HIS A 73 -5.03 5.43 -2.22
C HIS A 73 -5.44 3.97 -2.44
N ILE A 74 -6.04 3.35 -1.43
CA ILE A 74 -6.73 2.07 -1.59
C ILE A 74 -8.11 2.36 -2.18
N GLN A 75 -8.26 2.06 -3.47
CA GLN A 75 -9.46 2.30 -4.27
C GLN A 75 -10.45 1.13 -4.15
N CYS A 76 -11.65 1.32 -4.69
CA CYS A 76 -12.71 0.31 -4.65
C CYS A 76 -12.34 -0.97 -5.40
N GLU A 77 -11.56 -0.86 -6.46
CA GLU A 77 -11.12 -1.96 -7.31
C GLU A 77 -9.91 -2.74 -6.78
N ASP A 78 -9.27 -2.27 -5.70
CA ASP A 78 -8.04 -2.87 -5.16
C ASP A 78 -8.32 -4.17 -4.36
N GLY A 79 -9.58 -4.59 -4.21
CA GLY A 79 -9.96 -5.86 -3.58
C GLY A 79 -9.70 -5.91 -2.07
N CYS A 80 -9.65 -4.76 -1.40
CA CYS A 80 -9.46 -4.65 0.04
C CYS A 80 -10.78 -4.72 0.85
N ASP A 81 -11.90 -4.97 0.18
CA ASP A 81 -13.17 -5.31 0.83
C ASP A 81 -13.16 -6.78 1.32
N PRO A 82 -14.02 -7.15 2.29
CA PRO A 82 -14.02 -8.51 2.84
C PRO A 82 -14.19 -9.63 1.81
N GLU A 83 -15.01 -9.42 0.77
CA GLU A 83 -15.22 -10.43 -0.28
C GLU A 83 -13.98 -10.55 -1.16
N GLY A 84 -13.39 -9.43 -1.58
CA GLY A 84 -12.12 -9.41 -2.32
C GLY A 84 -10.97 -10.09 -1.57
N LEU A 85 -10.86 -9.86 -0.25
CA LEU A 85 -9.84 -10.50 0.58
C LEU A 85 -10.00 -12.02 0.68
N ARG A 86 -11.25 -12.52 0.74
CA ARG A 86 -11.56 -13.95 0.78
C ARG A 86 -11.25 -14.62 -0.56
N ASP A 87 -11.58 -13.97 -1.66
CA ASP A 87 -11.42 -14.53 -3.00
C ASP A 87 -9.94 -14.55 -3.43
N ASN A 88 -9.25 -13.42 -3.30
CA ASN A 88 -7.80 -13.31 -3.50
C ASN A 88 -7.24 -12.04 -2.84
N SER A 89 -6.54 -12.20 -1.72
CA SER A 89 -5.96 -11.06 -0.98
C SER A 89 -4.75 -10.39 -1.65
N GLN A 90 -4.12 -11.01 -2.66
CA GLN A 90 -2.86 -10.51 -3.23
C GLN A 90 -2.93 -9.09 -3.82
N PRO A 91 -3.95 -8.71 -4.62
CA PRO A 91 -4.06 -7.34 -5.15
C PRO A 91 -4.11 -6.30 -4.02
N CYS A 92 -4.90 -6.56 -2.97
CA CYS A 92 -4.99 -5.67 -1.82
C CYS A 92 -3.65 -5.57 -1.07
N LEU A 93 -2.98 -6.69 -0.82
CA LEU A 93 -1.68 -6.70 -0.13
C LEU A 93 -0.60 -5.97 -0.93
N GLN A 94 -0.59 -6.14 -2.26
CA GLN A 94 0.30 -5.39 -3.14
C GLN A 94 0.01 -3.89 -3.08
N ARG A 95 -1.26 -3.49 -3.07
CA ARG A 95 -1.66 -2.08 -2.94
C ARG A 95 -1.24 -1.48 -1.60
N ILE A 96 -1.45 -2.21 -0.50
CA ILE A 96 -0.98 -1.80 0.83
C ILE A 96 0.55 -1.65 0.82
N HIS A 97 1.28 -2.59 0.24
CA HIS A 97 2.74 -2.49 0.15
C HIS A 97 3.20 -1.25 -0.64
N GLN A 98 2.58 -0.95 -1.78
CA GLN A 98 2.87 0.27 -2.54
C GLN A 98 2.67 1.53 -1.70
N GLY A 99 1.54 1.63 -0.98
CA GLY A 99 1.28 2.75 -0.08
C GLY A 99 2.31 2.85 1.05
N LEU A 100 2.72 1.72 1.64
CA LEU A 100 3.75 1.70 2.69
C LEU A 100 5.09 2.23 2.17
N VAL A 101 5.54 1.80 0.98
CA VAL A 101 6.77 2.32 0.35
C VAL A 101 6.67 3.83 0.13
N PHE A 102 5.53 4.30 -0.36
CA PHE A 102 5.31 5.72 -0.63
C PHE A 102 5.42 6.57 0.65
N TYR A 103 4.71 6.18 1.71
CA TYR A 103 4.75 6.93 2.97
C TYR A 103 6.10 6.79 3.69
N GLU A 104 6.78 5.64 3.60
CA GLU A 104 8.17 5.50 4.09
C GLU A 104 9.08 6.54 3.43
N LYS A 105 9.06 6.65 2.10
CA LYS A 105 9.85 7.65 1.37
C LYS A 105 9.49 9.09 1.75
N LEU A 106 8.20 9.39 1.93
CA LEU A 106 7.77 10.72 2.37
C LEU A 106 8.28 11.03 3.78
N LEU A 107 8.15 10.10 4.73
CA LEU A 107 8.61 10.30 6.11
C LEU A 107 10.15 10.37 6.21
N GLY A 108 10.88 9.73 5.29
CA GLY A 108 12.33 9.84 5.17
C GLY A 108 12.83 11.06 4.40
N SER A 109 11.94 11.89 3.84
CA SER A 109 12.31 13.04 3.00
C SER A 109 12.67 14.29 3.81
N ASP A 110 13.12 15.34 3.12
CA ASP A 110 13.39 16.65 3.73
C ASP A 110 12.14 17.29 4.35
N ILE A 111 10.94 16.82 3.98
CA ILE A 111 9.68 17.28 4.59
C ILE A 111 9.70 17.02 6.11
N PHE A 112 10.17 15.86 6.55
CA PHE A 112 10.20 15.49 7.98
C PHE A 112 11.60 15.58 8.60
N THR A 113 12.67 15.48 7.79
CA THR A 113 14.06 15.54 8.28
C THR A 113 14.69 16.94 8.18
N GLY A 114 14.13 17.84 7.37
CA GLY A 114 14.59 19.21 7.22
C GLY A 114 13.94 20.20 8.18
N GLU A 115 14.44 21.43 8.18
CA GLU A 115 13.92 22.52 9.02
C GLU A 115 12.43 22.87 8.74
N PRO A 116 11.59 23.14 9.76
CA PRO A 116 11.90 23.09 11.19
C PRO A 116 12.11 21.66 11.70
N SER A 117 13.24 21.41 12.36
CA SER A 117 13.63 20.06 12.80
C SER A 117 12.63 19.46 13.79
N LEU A 118 12.33 18.17 13.64
CA LEU A 118 11.51 17.40 14.58
C LEU A 118 12.39 16.83 15.71
N LEU A 119 11.77 16.53 16.86
CA LEU A 119 12.48 15.91 17.98
C LEU A 119 12.95 14.51 17.59
N PRO A 120 14.24 14.17 17.84
CA PRO A 120 14.75 12.83 17.55
C PRO A 120 14.09 11.80 18.47
N ASN A 121 13.89 10.58 17.95
CA ASN A 121 13.14 9.50 18.58
C ASN A 121 11.67 9.86 18.90
N GLY A 122 11.14 10.88 18.22
CA GLY A 122 9.75 11.32 18.35
C GLY A 122 8.74 10.33 17.76
N PRO A 123 7.44 10.65 17.83
CA PRO A 123 6.38 9.79 17.30
C PRO A 123 6.50 9.57 15.78
N VAL A 124 7.05 10.55 15.03
CA VAL A 124 7.30 10.43 13.59
C VAL A 124 8.40 9.40 13.28
N ASP A 125 9.48 9.35 14.06
CA ASP A 125 10.55 8.37 13.86
C ASP A 125 10.06 6.95 14.14
N GLN A 126 9.27 6.78 15.20
CA GLN A 126 8.64 5.50 15.53
C GLN A 126 7.61 5.08 14.47
N LEU A 127 6.88 6.04 13.90
CA LEU A 127 5.95 5.82 12.80
C LEU A 127 6.69 5.35 11.54
N HIS A 128 7.78 6.02 11.17
CA HIS A 128 8.62 5.65 10.04
C HIS A 128 9.21 4.24 10.21
N ALA A 129 9.78 3.92 11.38
CA ALA A 129 10.30 2.58 11.68
C ALA A 129 9.20 1.50 11.67
N SER A 130 7.99 1.82 12.14
CA SER A 130 6.86 0.88 12.13
C SER A 130 6.32 0.64 10.72
N LEU A 131 6.36 1.64 9.83
CA LEU A 131 5.99 1.49 8.42
C LEU A 131 6.95 0.53 7.71
N LEU A 132 8.25 0.72 7.93
CA LEU A 132 9.28 -0.17 7.41
C LEU A 132 9.09 -1.61 7.91
N GLY A 133 8.82 -1.79 9.19
CA GLY A 133 8.57 -3.12 9.78
C GLY A 133 7.35 -3.81 9.15
N LEU A 134 6.24 -3.10 8.97
CA LEU A 134 5.06 -3.66 8.30
C LEU A 134 5.33 -3.97 6.83
N ARG A 135 6.07 -3.10 6.12
CA ARG A 135 6.46 -3.35 4.72
C ARG A 135 7.24 -4.65 4.58
N GLN A 136 8.22 -4.87 5.47
CA GLN A 136 9.05 -6.08 5.47
C GLN A 136 8.22 -7.35 5.74
N LEU A 137 7.21 -7.29 6.61
CA LEU A 137 6.33 -8.44 6.87
C LEU A 137 5.46 -8.83 5.66
N LEU A 138 5.16 -7.87 4.77
CA LEU A 138 4.34 -8.14 3.59
C LEU A 138 5.16 -8.69 2.43
N GLN A 139 6.48 -8.51 2.42
CA GLN A 139 7.34 -8.96 1.33
C GLN A 139 7.63 -10.46 1.48
N PRO A 140 7.08 -11.35 0.61
CA PRO A 140 7.30 -12.77 0.72
C PRO A 140 8.74 -13.13 0.32
N GLU A 141 9.36 -14.11 0.98
CA GLU A 141 10.66 -14.63 0.55
C GLU A 141 10.59 -15.10 -0.92
N GLY A 142 11.39 -14.45 -1.78
CA GLY A 142 11.47 -14.78 -3.21
C GLY A 142 10.56 -13.99 -4.15
N HIS A 143 9.65 -13.15 -3.63
CA HIS A 143 8.86 -12.22 -4.45
C HIS A 143 9.32 -10.79 -4.18
N HIS A 144 10.18 -10.28 -5.06
CA HIS A 144 10.45 -8.85 -5.10
C HIS A 144 9.26 -8.20 -5.81
N TRP A 145 8.26 -7.73 -5.05
CA TRP A 145 7.26 -6.84 -5.62
C TRP A 145 8.02 -5.66 -6.21
N GLU A 146 8.01 -5.60 -7.54
CA GLU A 146 8.72 -4.57 -8.30
C GLU A 146 8.23 -3.25 -7.75
N THR A 147 9.12 -2.61 -7.00
CA THR A 147 8.83 -1.31 -6.45
C THR A 147 8.96 -0.41 -7.66
N GLU A 148 7.85 -0.24 -8.40
CA GLU A 148 7.71 0.84 -9.36
C GLU A 148 8.37 2.05 -8.71
N GLN A 149 9.32 2.66 -9.44
CA GLN A 149 10.21 3.67 -8.91
C GLN A 149 9.37 4.87 -8.49
N ILE A 150 8.79 4.82 -7.29
CA ILE A 150 8.09 5.94 -6.67
C ILE A 150 9.19 6.99 -6.54
N PRO A 151 9.13 8.07 -7.34
CA PRO A 151 10.20 9.05 -7.37
C PRO A 151 10.30 9.66 -5.97
N SER A 152 11.53 9.97 -5.56
CA SER A 152 11.71 10.72 -4.33
C SER A 152 11.00 12.06 -4.45
N PRO A 153 10.32 12.53 -3.39
CA PRO A 153 9.67 13.83 -3.41
C PRO A 153 10.69 14.93 -3.74
N SER A 154 10.25 15.94 -4.49
CA SER A 154 11.08 17.11 -4.78
C SER A 154 11.41 17.88 -3.50
N PRO A 155 12.60 18.53 -3.42
CA PRO A 155 12.96 19.34 -2.26
C PRO A 155 11.90 20.40 -1.95
N SER A 156 11.59 20.57 -0.67
CA SER A 156 10.54 21.47 -0.17
C SER A 156 11.13 22.65 0.59
N GLN A 157 10.48 23.82 0.55
CA GLN A 157 10.87 24.98 1.35
C GLN A 157 10.42 24.81 2.82
N PRO A 158 11.15 25.33 3.82
CA PRO A 158 10.79 25.15 5.24
C PRO A 158 9.35 25.51 5.61
N TRP A 159 8.80 26.58 5.02
CA TRP A 159 7.41 26.99 5.25
C TRP A 159 6.39 26.02 4.62
N GLN A 160 6.72 25.41 3.48
CA GLN A 160 5.86 24.40 2.84
C GLN A 160 5.80 23.15 3.71
N ARG A 161 6.91 22.75 4.35
CA ARG A 161 6.97 21.57 5.22
C ARG A 161 5.98 21.66 6.37
N LEU A 162 5.81 22.84 6.95
CA LEU A 162 4.83 23.08 8.01
C LEU A 162 3.38 22.81 7.58
N LEU A 163 3.07 22.99 6.30
CA LEU A 163 1.75 22.70 5.72
C LEU A 163 1.65 21.26 5.21
N LEU A 164 2.73 20.72 4.63
CA LEU A 164 2.77 19.38 4.05
C LEU A 164 2.69 18.28 5.13
N ARG A 165 3.42 18.42 6.24
CA ARG A 165 3.44 17.43 7.34
C ARG A 165 2.02 17.04 7.79
N PRO A 166 1.14 17.98 8.20
CA PRO A 166 -0.21 17.62 8.62
C PRO A 166 -1.06 17.03 7.49
N LYS A 167 -0.94 17.50 6.23
CA LYS A 167 -1.65 16.89 5.07
C LYS A 167 -1.23 15.43 4.87
N ILE A 168 0.08 15.16 4.88
CA ILE A 168 0.64 13.81 4.71
C ILE A 168 0.21 12.90 5.87
N LEU A 169 0.32 13.36 7.12
CA LEU A 169 -0.09 12.58 8.28
C LEU A 169 -1.60 12.27 8.27
N ARG A 170 -2.44 13.21 7.84
CA ARG A 170 -3.90 12.99 7.69
C ARG A 170 -4.21 11.97 6.60
N SER A 171 -3.53 12.05 5.46
CA SER A 171 -3.65 11.06 4.39
C SER A 171 -3.19 9.67 4.86
N LEU A 172 -2.07 9.61 5.58
CA LEU A 172 -1.54 8.40 6.16
C LEU A 172 -2.52 7.77 7.17
N GLN A 173 -3.17 8.58 8.03
CA GLN A 173 -4.18 8.10 8.98
C GLN A 173 -5.31 7.34 8.27
N ALA A 174 -5.83 7.88 7.16
CA ALA A 174 -6.87 7.22 6.37
C ALA A 174 -6.35 5.90 5.79
N PHE A 175 -5.15 5.92 5.20
CA PHE A 175 -4.51 4.73 4.62
C PHE A 175 -4.29 3.61 5.65
N VAL A 176 -3.63 3.90 6.79
CA VAL A 176 -3.34 2.87 7.81
C VAL A 176 -4.59 2.35 8.48
N ALA A 177 -5.67 3.16 8.56
CA ALA A 177 -6.95 2.68 9.06
C ALA A 177 -7.57 1.62 8.16
N VAL A 178 -7.45 1.73 6.83
CA VAL A 178 -7.90 0.68 5.90
C VAL A 178 -7.01 -0.55 6.04
N ALA A 179 -5.68 -0.38 6.03
CA ALA A 179 -4.74 -1.48 6.19
C ALA A 179 -4.97 -2.26 7.51
N ALA A 180 -5.20 -1.56 8.63
CA ALA A 180 -5.48 -2.20 9.92
C ALA A 180 -6.77 -3.03 9.90
N ARG A 181 -7.82 -2.56 9.20
CA ARG A 181 -9.06 -3.34 9.02
C ARG A 181 -8.81 -4.59 8.17
N VAL A 182 -8.05 -4.45 7.08
CA VAL A 182 -7.66 -5.59 6.22
C VAL A 182 -6.93 -6.65 7.05
N PHE A 183 -5.90 -6.27 7.82
CA PHE A 183 -5.13 -7.24 8.60
C PHE A 183 -5.91 -7.81 9.79
N ALA A 184 -6.77 -7.02 10.43
CA ALA A 184 -7.65 -7.54 11.48
C ALA A 184 -8.66 -8.55 10.93
N HIS A 185 -9.24 -8.27 9.76
CA HIS A 185 -10.15 -9.20 9.09
C HIS A 185 -9.42 -10.47 8.66
N GLY A 186 -8.26 -10.35 8.01
CA GLY A 186 -7.44 -11.49 7.59
C GLY A 186 -7.00 -12.34 8.77
N ALA A 187 -6.57 -11.73 9.88
CA ALA A 187 -6.22 -12.45 11.09
C ALA A 187 -7.40 -13.26 11.66
N ALA A 188 -8.62 -12.70 11.61
CA ALA A 188 -9.81 -13.33 12.14
C ALA A 188 -10.44 -14.41 11.23
N THR A 189 -10.21 -14.34 9.92
CA THR A 189 -10.98 -15.15 8.94
C THR A 189 -10.13 -15.95 7.95
N LEU A 190 -8.86 -15.60 7.76
CA LEU A 190 -7.95 -16.22 6.79
C LEU A 190 -6.78 -16.96 7.44
N THR A 191 -6.65 -16.89 8.78
CA THR A 191 -5.70 -17.71 9.53
C THR A 191 -6.29 -19.12 9.71
N PRO A 192 -5.57 -20.19 9.35
CA PRO A 192 -6.03 -21.57 9.53
C PRO A 192 -6.12 -22.01 11.00
#